data_AF-A0A6G1R8F1-F1
#
_entry.id   AF-A0A6G1R8F1-F1
#
_cell.length_a   1.000
_cell.length_b   1.000
_cell.length_c   1.000
_cell.angle_alpha   90.00
_cell.angle_beta   90.00
_cell.angle_gamma   90.00
#
_symmetry.space_group_name_H-M   'P 1'
#
loop_
_entity.id
_entity.type
_entity.pdbx_description
1 polymer ?
#
loop_
_entity_poly.entity_id
_entity_poly.type
_entity_poly.pdbx_seq_one_letter_code
_entity_poly.pdbx_strand_id
1 'polypeptide(L)'
;MDALELALKCSSLLKRTMIREGKEHDSADTTHVSLYGLLRANNLHSGENLPLNDSEIERHHFKDQDMYSDKSDKENDHDHEESDNDGLGKSEESDSDTSERQDDSYIDPEPIDIKETTYLEQSHEELGEAGEAAQTEVVSEENKSLIWTLLKQVRPGMDLSKVVLPTFILEPRSFLDKLSDYYYHADFLSEAALEENAYNRMKKVVKWYLSGFYKKPKGLKKPYNPILGETFRCMWIHPRTNSKTFYIAEQVSHHPPISAFYVSNRKDGFCLSGSILAKSKFYGNSLSAILDGEGRLTFLNRGEDYVMTMPYAHCKGILYGTMTLELGGTVNITCEKTGYSATIEFKLKPFLGNNDSVNQISGKIKLGKEVLAILEGHWDSEVTISDKKTDVSEIFWNPTSDIKQRRLPRYTVKFEEQDDFESEKLWQQVTRAINNKDQTEATQEKYVLEEAQRKSAKERKLKGEEWTCKLFDQDSVTGEWHYKYADTRPWDPLNDMIQFEKDGTIQTKVRHRTPMVSVPKIKRKPASQKKGECSFSSPEPDNQDSSGSEAQLLKHNTRIRKKGADLGELQSAIESIKETQEDIKRDIMALRNRVASNSPPADYHFLQFKHYVFIFLMVLLQLIVNFLFK
;
A
#
# COMPACT_ATOMS: atom_id res chain seq x y z
N MET A 1 0.97 44.71 0.17
CA MET A 1 -0.16 44.37 1.08
C MET A 1 -1.04 43.25 0.50
N ASP A 2 -0.67 42.67 -0.64
CA ASP A 2 -1.55 41.88 -1.51
C ASP A 2 -1.89 40.46 -1.00
N ALA A 3 -1.05 39.90 -0.12
CA ALA A 3 -1.26 38.54 0.41
C ALA A 3 -2.54 38.42 1.26
N LEU A 4 -2.87 39.45 2.05
CA LEU A 4 -4.07 39.47 2.88
C LEU A 4 -5.33 39.63 2.02
N GLU A 5 -5.25 40.47 0.98
CA GLU A 5 -6.35 40.68 0.04
C GLU A 5 -6.65 39.42 -0.77
N LEU A 6 -5.63 38.64 -1.14
CA LEU A 6 -5.80 37.36 -1.82
C LEU A 6 -6.41 36.28 -0.91
N ALA A 7 -6.01 36.21 0.37
CA ALA A 7 -6.62 35.30 1.34
C ALA A 7 -8.13 35.58 1.56
N LEU A 8 -8.51 36.86 1.57
CA LEU A 8 -9.91 37.30 1.65
C LEU A 8 -10.69 37.03 0.34
N LYS A 9 -10.04 37.16 -0.83
CA LYS A 9 -10.62 36.78 -2.13
C LYS A 9 -10.83 35.26 -2.28
N CYS A 10 -9.91 34.43 -1.79
CA CYS A 10 -10.10 32.97 -1.77
C CYS A 10 -11.25 32.54 -0.84
N SER A 11 -11.37 33.16 0.34
CA SER A 11 -12.47 32.91 1.27
C SER A 11 -13.85 33.34 0.72
N SER A 12 -13.90 34.39 -0.10
CA SER A 12 -15.15 34.84 -0.73
C SER A 12 -15.54 34.04 -1.98
N LEU A 13 -14.57 33.51 -2.73
CA LEU A 13 -14.83 32.58 -3.84
C LEU A 13 -15.47 31.26 -3.37
N LEU A 14 -15.01 30.71 -2.24
CA LEU A 14 -15.63 29.54 -1.58
C LEU A 14 -17.10 29.77 -1.19
N LYS A 15 -17.47 30.99 -0.77
CA LYS A 15 -18.88 31.35 -0.55
C LYS A 15 -19.67 31.48 -1.85
N ARG A 16 -19.07 32.01 -2.91
CA ARG A 16 -19.79 32.32 -4.17
C ARG A 16 -20.17 31.07 -4.97
N THR A 17 -19.43 29.97 -4.83
CA THR A 17 -19.80 28.66 -5.40
C THR A 17 -21.00 28.00 -4.71
N MET A 18 -21.31 28.34 -3.45
CA MET A 18 -22.46 27.77 -2.72
C MET A 18 -23.75 28.58 -2.85
N ILE A 19 -23.76 29.69 -3.62
CA ILE A 19 -24.91 30.62 -3.73
C ILE A 19 -25.54 30.61 -5.14
N ARG A 20 -25.04 29.78 -6.07
CA ARG A 20 -25.50 29.80 -7.48
C ARG A 20 -26.69 28.87 -7.79
N GLU A 21 -27.26 28.21 -6.80
CA GLU A 21 -28.48 27.41 -6.91
C GLU A 21 -29.60 28.03 -6.06
N GLY A 22 -30.60 28.65 -6.71
CA GLY A 22 -31.81 29.19 -6.07
C GLY A 22 -32.11 30.67 -6.39
N LYS A 23 -33.35 30.98 -6.80
CA LYS A 23 -33.84 32.33 -7.12
C LYS A 23 -35.24 32.59 -6.50
N GLU A 24 -35.34 33.64 -5.70
CA GLU A 24 -36.42 34.65 -5.52
C GLU A 24 -37.93 34.24 -5.57
N HIS A 25 -38.68 34.45 -4.47
CA HIS A 25 -39.75 35.49 -4.35
C HIS A 25 -40.34 35.65 -2.92
N ASP A 26 -41.14 36.71 -2.71
CA ASP A 26 -41.51 37.35 -1.42
C ASP A 26 -42.84 36.91 -0.75
N SER A 27 -42.96 37.00 0.59
CA SER A 27 -43.79 38.01 1.30
C SER A 27 -44.20 37.68 2.78
N ALA A 28 -44.09 38.71 3.65
CA ALA A 28 -44.87 39.09 4.85
C ALA A 28 -45.03 38.24 6.15
N ASP A 29 -44.80 38.95 7.29
CA ASP A 29 -45.45 38.91 8.62
C ASP A 29 -45.13 37.88 9.76
N THR A 30 -44.18 38.31 10.62
CA THR A 30 -44.19 38.37 12.12
C THR A 30 -44.79 37.25 13.01
N THR A 31 -43.96 36.67 13.90
CA THR A 31 -43.94 36.93 15.38
C THR A 31 -42.85 36.10 16.14
N HIS A 32 -42.61 36.40 17.44
CA HIS A 32 -41.47 35.98 18.27
C HIS A 32 -41.55 34.54 18.88
N VAL A 33 -40.39 33.92 19.23
CA VAL A 33 -39.90 33.73 20.64
C VAL A 33 -38.60 32.88 20.76
N SER A 34 -37.80 33.28 21.76
CA SER A 34 -36.51 32.82 22.34
C SER A 34 -35.88 31.42 22.08
N LEU A 35 -34.54 31.50 22.01
CA LEU A 35 -33.49 30.48 22.06
C LEU A 35 -33.38 29.74 23.42
N TYR A 36 -32.83 28.50 23.36
CA TYR A 36 -32.18 27.64 24.37
C TYR A 36 -32.88 26.32 24.76
N GLY A 37 -32.32 25.21 24.25
CA GLY A 37 -32.47 23.88 24.85
C GLY A 37 -32.58 22.72 23.85
N LEU A 38 -31.44 22.08 23.53
CA LEU A 38 -31.28 20.62 23.27
C LEU A 38 -29.94 20.31 22.54
N LEU A 39 -28.84 20.31 23.30
CA LEU A 39 -27.61 19.58 22.93
C LEU A 39 -27.45 18.37 23.83
N ARG A 40 -28.18 17.28 23.52
CA ARG A 40 -27.90 15.90 23.96
C ARG A 40 -28.72 14.92 23.12
N ALA A 41 -28.10 13.76 22.83
CA ALA A 41 -28.63 12.57 22.13
C ALA A 41 -28.47 12.54 20.60
N ASN A 42 -27.36 11.99 20.08
CA ASN A 42 -27.22 10.54 19.83
C ASN A 42 -25.95 10.19 19.01
N ASN A 43 -25.26 9.13 19.44
CA ASN A 43 -24.46 8.26 18.57
C ASN A 43 -25.31 7.04 18.22
N LEU A 44 -25.30 6.56 16.97
CA LEU A 44 -24.93 5.18 16.59
C LEU A 44 -25.15 4.92 15.09
N HIS A 45 -24.10 4.41 14.42
CA HIS A 45 -24.11 3.44 13.29
C HIS A 45 -24.86 3.80 11.97
N SER A 46 -24.52 3.25 10.79
CA SER A 46 -23.30 2.58 10.27
C SER A 46 -23.50 2.34 8.76
N GLY A 47 -22.41 2.23 8.00
CA GLY A 47 -22.36 1.41 6.79
C GLY A 47 -22.76 2.05 5.45
N GLU A 48 -22.19 1.46 4.39
CA GLU A 48 -22.52 1.59 2.96
C GLU A 48 -22.32 2.95 2.27
N ASN A 49 -21.23 3.05 1.50
CA ASN A 49 -21.15 3.90 0.31
C ASN A 49 -20.58 3.06 -0.84
N LEU A 50 -21.41 2.77 -1.83
CA LEU A 50 -21.02 2.17 -3.11
C LEU A 50 -20.22 3.19 -3.94
N PRO A 51 -19.14 2.81 -4.63
CA PRO A 51 -18.48 3.69 -5.59
C PRO A 51 -19.33 3.80 -6.87
N LEU A 52 -19.75 5.02 -7.22
CA LEU A 52 -20.32 5.30 -8.53
C LEU A 52 -19.23 5.27 -9.61
N ASN A 53 -19.59 4.75 -10.77
CA ASN A 53 -18.68 4.33 -11.83
C ASN A 53 -18.48 5.44 -12.88
N ASP A 54 -17.45 6.27 -12.73
CA ASP A 54 -17.06 7.30 -13.71
C ASP A 54 -16.17 6.72 -14.83
N SER A 55 -16.76 5.97 -15.77
CA SER A 55 -16.03 5.36 -16.90
C SER A 55 -16.70 5.49 -18.29
N GLU A 56 -17.57 6.50 -18.50
CA GLU A 56 -18.34 6.67 -19.74
C GLU A 56 -18.12 8.01 -20.50
N ILE A 57 -16.93 8.61 -20.44
CA ILE A 57 -16.58 9.77 -21.30
C ILE A 57 -15.21 9.60 -21.96
N GLU A 58 -15.08 8.66 -22.92
CA GLU A 58 -14.08 8.70 -24.02
C GLU A 58 -14.27 7.56 -25.06
N ARG A 59 -15.50 7.29 -25.52
CA ARG A 59 -15.76 6.33 -26.63
C ARG A 59 -16.78 6.81 -27.66
N HIS A 60 -16.50 7.88 -28.39
CA HIS A 60 -17.09 8.11 -29.72
C HIS A 60 -16.14 8.95 -30.60
N HIS A 61 -16.18 8.71 -31.92
CA HIS A 61 -15.30 9.26 -32.98
C HIS A 61 -13.86 8.71 -32.95
N PHE A 62 -13.43 7.80 -33.83
CA PHE A 62 -13.65 7.73 -35.28
C PHE A 62 -13.87 6.29 -35.80
N LYS A 63 -14.68 6.17 -36.85
CA LYS A 63 -14.61 5.05 -37.82
C LYS A 63 -13.95 5.59 -39.07
N ASP A 64 -13.10 4.76 -39.67
CA ASP A 64 -12.84 4.52 -41.10
C ASP A 64 -11.63 3.57 -41.09
N GLN A 65 -11.82 2.26 -41.28
CA GLN A 65 -11.96 1.60 -42.57
C GLN A 65 -10.75 1.86 -43.49
N ASP A 66 -9.80 0.93 -43.45
CA ASP A 66 -9.16 0.48 -44.69
C ASP A 66 -8.70 -0.98 -44.61
N MET A 67 -8.65 -1.61 -45.78
CA MET A 67 -8.65 -3.05 -45.97
C MET A 67 -7.55 -3.41 -46.97
N TYR A 68 -6.50 -4.11 -46.55
CA TYR A 68 -5.66 -4.85 -47.51
C TYR A 68 -5.10 -6.15 -46.92
N SER A 69 -5.44 -7.24 -47.62
CA SER A 69 -4.78 -8.55 -47.57
C SER A 69 -3.73 -8.55 -48.68
N ASP A 70 -2.52 -9.08 -48.47
CA ASP A 70 -2.23 -10.48 -48.81
C ASP A 70 -0.76 -10.85 -48.50
N LYS A 71 -0.49 -12.15 -48.57
CA LYS A 71 0.82 -12.79 -48.43
C LYS A 71 1.64 -12.67 -49.71
N SER A 72 2.94 -12.90 -49.59
CA SER A 72 3.73 -13.48 -50.67
C SER A 72 4.69 -14.52 -50.12
N ASP A 73 4.72 -15.67 -50.78
CA ASP A 73 5.58 -16.82 -50.45
C ASP A 73 6.99 -16.63 -51.02
N LYS A 74 7.98 -17.32 -50.45
CA LYS A 74 8.70 -18.37 -51.19
C LYS A 74 9.64 -19.23 -50.35
N GLU A 75 9.73 -20.49 -50.79
CA GLU A 75 10.60 -21.54 -50.27
C GLU A 75 12.07 -21.32 -50.67
N ASN A 76 12.97 -22.00 -49.97
CA ASN A 76 13.98 -22.82 -50.64
C ASN A 76 14.54 -23.87 -49.68
N ASP A 77 14.45 -25.14 -50.07
CA ASP A 77 15.15 -26.26 -49.43
C ASP A 77 16.67 -26.16 -49.64
N HIS A 78 17.44 -26.86 -48.79
CA HIS A 78 18.48 -27.79 -49.26
C HIS A 78 18.77 -28.85 -48.18
N ASP A 79 18.81 -30.10 -48.61
CA ASP A 79 19.08 -31.28 -47.80
C ASP A 79 20.53 -31.36 -47.28
N HIS A 80 20.77 -32.20 -46.27
CA HIS A 80 21.78 -33.26 -46.37
C HIS A 80 21.55 -34.37 -45.31
N GLU A 81 21.28 -35.57 -45.84
CA GLU A 81 21.72 -36.91 -45.43
C GLU A 81 22.95 -36.99 -44.49
N GLU A 82 23.26 -38.06 -43.75
CA GLU A 82 22.62 -39.35 -43.38
C GLU A 82 23.50 -39.94 -42.26
N SER A 83 22.98 -40.87 -41.44
CA SER A 83 23.67 -42.13 -41.09
C SER A 83 22.81 -42.94 -40.12
N ASP A 84 22.19 -43.99 -40.62
CA ASP A 84 21.67 -45.07 -39.78
C ASP A 84 22.81 -45.84 -39.11
N ASN A 85 22.50 -46.54 -38.02
CA ASN A 85 22.80 -47.97 -37.95
C ASN A 85 21.85 -48.69 -36.98
N ASP A 86 21.27 -49.78 -37.45
CA ASP A 86 20.25 -50.57 -36.77
C ASP A 86 20.86 -51.66 -35.86
N GLY A 87 20.07 -52.18 -34.90
CA GLY A 87 20.55 -53.18 -33.94
C GLY A 87 19.47 -53.88 -33.12
N LEU A 88 18.60 -54.67 -33.76
CA LEU A 88 17.58 -55.51 -33.08
C LEU A 88 18.19 -56.55 -32.11
N GLY A 89 17.52 -56.85 -30.98
CA GLY A 89 17.97 -58.01 -30.18
C GLY A 89 17.26 -58.44 -28.88
N LYS A 90 15.95 -58.67 -28.90
CA LYS A 90 15.21 -59.62 -28.00
C LYS A 90 15.00 -59.32 -26.50
N SER A 91 13.86 -59.85 -26.06
CA SER A 91 13.29 -59.96 -24.71
C SER A 91 13.99 -60.97 -23.80
N GLU A 92 13.87 -60.77 -22.49
CA GLU A 92 13.44 -61.82 -21.55
C GLU A 92 12.87 -61.17 -20.26
N GLU A 93 11.84 -61.79 -19.67
CA GLU A 93 11.27 -61.38 -18.39
C GLU A 93 11.98 -62.10 -17.24
N SER A 94 12.16 -61.43 -16.10
CA SER A 94 12.40 -62.12 -14.82
C SER A 94 11.96 -61.24 -13.67
N ASP A 95 10.98 -61.72 -12.89
CA ASP A 95 10.71 -61.21 -11.56
C ASP A 95 11.92 -61.48 -10.65
N SER A 96 12.33 -60.48 -9.86
CA SER A 96 13.07 -60.72 -8.62
C SER A 96 12.78 -59.61 -7.62
N ASP A 97 11.89 -59.92 -6.68
CA ASP A 97 11.57 -59.12 -5.52
C ASP A 97 12.77 -59.13 -4.54
N THR A 98 13.67 -58.13 -4.64
CA THR A 98 14.76 -57.93 -3.67
C THR A 98 14.74 -56.51 -3.12
N SER A 99 14.42 -56.41 -1.83
CA SER A 99 14.45 -55.18 -1.06
C SER A 99 15.88 -54.70 -0.84
N GLU A 100 16.42 -53.98 -1.82
CA GLU A 100 17.67 -53.24 -1.62
C GLU A 100 17.43 -52.05 -0.70
N ARG A 101 17.91 -52.19 0.54
CA ARG A 101 18.06 -51.08 1.48
C ARG A 101 18.98 -50.06 0.82
N GLN A 102 18.47 -48.87 0.53
CA GLN A 102 19.32 -47.76 0.13
C GLN A 102 20.33 -47.49 1.24
N ASP A 103 21.60 -47.59 0.88
CA ASP A 103 22.74 -47.36 1.75
C ASP A 103 22.80 -45.86 2.09
N ASP A 104 22.65 -45.51 3.37
CA ASP A 104 22.78 -44.15 3.91
C ASP A 104 24.25 -43.71 3.90
N SER A 105 24.86 -43.76 2.72
CA SER A 105 26.22 -43.28 2.49
C SER A 105 26.27 -41.77 2.73
N TYR A 106 26.87 -41.41 3.86
CA TYR A 106 27.14 -40.03 4.24
C TYR A 106 28.04 -39.37 3.18
N ILE A 107 27.42 -38.64 2.25
CA ILE A 107 28.13 -37.78 1.30
C ILE A 107 28.72 -36.62 2.11
N ASP A 108 30.04 -36.63 2.24
CA ASP A 108 30.82 -35.52 2.80
C ASP A 108 30.41 -34.22 2.06
N PRO A 109 29.95 -33.16 2.74
CA PRO A 109 29.38 -32.01 2.07
C PRO A 109 30.43 -31.30 1.21
N GLU A 110 30.27 -31.44 -0.12
CA GLU A 110 30.99 -30.63 -1.10
C GLU A 110 30.97 -29.14 -0.69
N PRO A 111 32.07 -28.40 -0.89
CA PRO A 111 32.15 -27.00 -0.50
C PRO A 111 30.98 -26.24 -1.10
N ILE A 112 30.28 -25.50 -0.24
CA ILE A 112 29.01 -24.84 -0.56
C ILE A 112 29.28 -23.61 -1.45
N ASP A 113 29.48 -23.83 -2.76
CA ASP A 113 29.55 -22.77 -3.77
C ASP A 113 28.13 -22.22 -4.04
N ILE A 114 27.65 -21.37 -3.13
CA ILE A 114 26.44 -20.55 -3.34
C ILE A 114 26.87 -19.25 -3.99
N LYS A 115 26.48 -19.08 -5.26
CA LYS A 115 26.59 -17.82 -5.99
C LYS A 115 25.43 -16.89 -5.60
N GLU A 116 25.50 -16.33 -4.39
CA GLU A 116 24.62 -15.24 -3.94
C GLU A 116 25.06 -13.88 -4.52
N THR A 117 24.15 -12.90 -4.56
CA THR A 117 24.50 -11.53 -4.97
C THR A 117 25.48 -10.90 -3.98
N THR A 118 26.49 -10.17 -4.45
CA THR A 118 27.46 -9.50 -3.57
C THR A 118 26.83 -8.30 -2.89
N TYR A 119 26.72 -8.37 -1.56
CA TYR A 119 26.23 -7.28 -0.72
C TYR A 119 27.39 -6.61 0.05
N LEU A 120 27.51 -5.29 -0.04
CA LEU A 120 28.56 -4.49 0.62
C LEU A 120 27.97 -3.64 1.76
N GLU A 121 28.73 -3.50 2.84
CA GLU A 121 28.31 -2.68 3.99
C GLU A 121 28.26 -1.21 3.60
N GLN A 122 27.14 -0.55 3.88
CA GLN A 122 27.01 0.87 3.58
C GLN A 122 27.67 1.71 4.67
N SER A 123 28.78 2.36 4.33
CA SER A 123 29.54 3.19 5.27
C SER A 123 28.91 4.58 5.46
N HIS A 124 28.63 4.89 6.73
CA HIS A 124 28.22 6.19 7.27
C HIS A 124 26.85 6.75 6.82
N GLU A 125 25.97 7.01 7.79
CA GLU A 125 24.78 7.84 7.61
C GLU A 125 24.81 9.04 8.56
N GLU A 126 24.39 10.22 8.09
CA GLU A 126 24.06 11.37 8.96
C GLU A 126 22.59 11.27 9.41
N LEU A 127 22.33 11.50 10.71
CA LEU A 127 20.99 11.47 11.29
C LEU A 127 20.58 12.87 11.75
N GLY A 128 19.30 13.22 11.57
CA GLY A 128 18.72 14.43 12.15
C GLY A 128 18.63 14.36 13.68
N GLU A 129 18.80 15.50 14.35
CA GLU A 129 18.66 15.65 15.81
C GLU A 129 17.20 15.55 16.28
N ALA A 130 16.94 15.23 17.54
CA ALA A 130 15.57 15.13 18.06
C ALA A 130 14.84 16.49 18.09
N GLY A 131 13.51 16.47 17.96
CA GLY A 131 12.68 17.68 18.03
C GLY A 131 12.63 18.53 16.75
N GLU A 132 12.16 19.77 16.93
CA GLU A 132 11.72 20.70 15.87
C GLU A 132 12.86 21.19 14.96
N ALA A 133 14.09 21.34 15.49
CA ALA A 133 15.25 21.84 14.74
C ALA A 133 15.60 20.96 13.51
N ALA A 134 15.34 19.65 13.56
CA ALA A 134 15.54 18.76 12.42
C ALA A 134 14.34 18.69 11.46
N GLN A 135 13.18 19.25 11.84
CA GLN A 135 11.96 19.28 11.02
C GLN A 135 11.82 20.57 10.24
N THR A 136 12.50 21.62 10.68
CA THR A 136 12.51 22.94 10.04
C THR A 136 13.70 23.09 9.10
N GLU A 137 13.47 23.60 7.89
CA GLU A 137 14.55 24.01 6.98
C GLU A 137 14.40 25.48 6.59
N VAL A 138 15.46 26.27 6.83
CA VAL A 138 15.51 27.67 6.39
C VAL A 138 15.85 27.71 4.90
N VAL A 139 14.80 27.62 4.09
CA VAL A 139 14.89 27.76 2.62
C VAL A 139 15.34 29.19 2.28
N SER A 140 16.27 29.34 1.33
CA SER A 140 16.67 30.66 0.82
C SER A 140 15.51 31.38 0.14
N GLU A 141 15.53 32.72 0.10
CA GLU A 141 14.44 33.49 -0.52
C GLU A 141 14.25 33.16 -2.02
N GLU A 142 15.33 32.86 -2.73
CA GLU A 142 15.29 32.36 -4.12
C GLU A 142 14.50 31.05 -4.21
N ASN A 143 14.83 30.08 -3.37
CA ASN A 143 14.17 28.78 -3.32
C ASN A 143 12.70 28.88 -2.84
N LYS A 144 12.37 29.82 -1.94
CA LYS A 144 10.98 30.16 -1.59
C LYS A 144 10.23 30.75 -2.77
N SER A 145 10.86 31.62 -3.57
CA SER A 145 10.23 32.23 -4.75
C SER A 145 9.89 31.18 -5.84
N LEU A 146 10.74 30.17 -6.01
CA LEU A 146 10.50 29.00 -6.87
C LEU A 146 9.30 28.19 -6.39
N ILE A 147 9.27 27.80 -5.11
CA ILE A 147 8.13 27.11 -4.48
C ILE A 147 6.83 27.91 -4.65
N TRP A 148 6.86 29.22 -4.38
CA TRP A 148 5.69 30.10 -4.49
C TRP A 148 5.17 30.19 -5.93
N THR A 149 6.07 30.22 -6.91
CA THR A 149 5.72 30.27 -8.34
C THR A 149 5.08 28.97 -8.81
N LEU A 150 5.56 27.81 -8.34
CA LEU A 150 4.94 26.51 -8.58
C LEU A 150 3.56 26.43 -7.89
N LEU A 151 3.47 26.79 -6.60
CA LEU A 151 2.23 26.67 -5.83
C LEU A 151 1.12 27.61 -6.29
N LYS A 152 1.43 28.75 -6.92
CA LYS A 152 0.44 29.61 -7.59
C LYS A 152 -0.35 28.89 -8.69
N GLN A 153 0.24 27.87 -9.32
CA GLN A 153 -0.40 27.12 -10.41
C GLN A 153 -1.40 26.08 -9.88
N VAL A 154 -1.49 25.90 -8.55
CA VAL A 154 -2.23 24.81 -7.92
C VAL A 154 -3.30 25.34 -6.96
N ARG A 155 -4.44 24.65 -6.92
CA ARG A 155 -5.60 24.97 -6.07
C ARG A 155 -5.67 24.01 -4.88
N PRO A 156 -6.17 24.45 -3.71
CA PRO A 156 -6.44 23.54 -2.60
C PRO A 156 -7.32 22.37 -3.03
N GLY A 157 -6.97 21.16 -2.59
CA GLY A 157 -7.61 19.90 -2.98
C GLY A 157 -7.00 19.21 -4.19
N MET A 158 -6.15 19.86 -5.00
CA MET A 158 -5.47 19.22 -6.12
C MET A 158 -4.40 18.22 -5.66
N ASP A 159 -4.24 17.16 -6.46
CA ASP A 159 -3.11 16.24 -6.37
C ASP A 159 -1.85 16.88 -6.99
N LEU A 160 -0.72 16.76 -6.28
CA LEU A 160 0.58 17.30 -6.67
C LEU A 160 1.48 16.27 -7.36
N SER A 161 1.02 15.03 -7.58
CA SER A 161 1.75 14.01 -8.36
C SER A 161 2.19 14.49 -9.76
N LYS A 162 1.48 15.47 -10.33
CA LYS A 162 1.77 16.08 -11.63
C LYS A 162 2.57 17.39 -11.57
N VAL A 163 2.91 17.88 -10.37
CA VAL A 163 3.68 19.12 -10.18
C VAL A 163 5.13 18.76 -9.87
N VAL A 164 6.06 19.24 -10.72
CA VAL A 164 7.49 19.03 -10.51
C VAL A 164 7.95 19.89 -9.34
N LEU A 165 8.30 19.23 -8.24
CA LEU A 165 8.91 19.87 -7.07
C LEU A 165 10.40 20.18 -7.32
N PRO A 166 10.95 21.27 -6.74
CA PRO A 166 12.36 21.63 -6.91
C PRO A 166 13.33 20.57 -6.38
N THR A 167 14.54 20.52 -6.94
CA THR A 167 15.58 19.53 -6.58
C THR A 167 16.17 19.74 -5.18
N PHE A 168 16.18 20.96 -4.64
CA PHE A 168 16.79 21.24 -3.33
C PHE A 168 16.04 20.61 -2.13
N ILE A 169 14.76 20.20 -2.32
CA ILE A 169 14.00 19.45 -1.32
C ILE A 169 14.12 17.92 -1.48
N LEU A 170 14.98 17.42 -2.37
CA LEU A 170 15.13 15.98 -2.58
C LEU A 170 16.14 15.36 -1.59
N GLU A 171 15.77 14.22 -1.01
CA GLU A 171 16.70 13.26 -0.41
C GLU A 171 17.38 12.52 -1.58
N PRO A 172 18.71 12.32 -1.59
CA PRO A 172 19.41 11.63 -2.68
C PRO A 172 19.22 10.10 -2.62
N ARG A 173 17.97 9.66 -2.46
CA ARG A 173 17.51 8.29 -2.27
C ARG A 173 16.15 8.09 -2.92
N SER A 174 15.92 6.92 -3.50
CA SER A 174 14.60 6.51 -3.97
C SER A 174 13.63 6.27 -2.81
N PHE A 175 12.31 6.36 -3.07
CA PHE A 175 11.31 5.93 -2.09
C PHE A 175 11.40 4.42 -1.80
N LEU A 176 11.81 3.60 -2.78
CA LEU A 176 12.02 2.15 -2.58
C LEU A 176 13.16 1.87 -1.57
N ASP A 177 14.22 2.66 -1.64
CA ASP A 177 15.30 2.69 -0.66
C ASP A 177 14.81 3.26 0.68
N LYS A 178 14.06 4.38 0.66
CA LYS A 178 13.56 5.03 1.88
C LYS A 178 12.72 4.11 2.76
N LEU A 179 11.89 3.25 2.15
CA LEU A 179 11.08 2.26 2.86
C LEU A 179 11.90 1.18 3.60
N SER A 180 13.16 0.99 3.25
CA SER A 180 14.06 0.09 4.00
C SER A 180 14.51 0.66 5.36
N ASP A 181 14.31 1.96 5.62
CA ASP A 181 14.65 2.61 6.90
C ASP A 181 13.91 2.01 8.12
N TYR A 182 12.81 1.28 7.89
CA TYR A 182 12.01 0.64 8.95
C TYR A 182 12.62 -0.64 9.52
N TYR A 183 13.71 -1.16 8.93
CA TYR A 183 14.24 -2.50 9.24
C TYR A 183 15.60 -2.52 9.94
N TYR A 184 16.15 -1.37 10.32
CA TYR A 184 17.40 -1.31 11.12
C TYR A 184 17.30 -2.01 12.50
N HIS A 185 16.09 -2.25 13.00
CA HIS A 185 15.81 -3.06 14.20
C HIS A 185 14.97 -4.29 13.86
N ALA A 186 15.23 -4.95 12.72
CA ALA A 186 14.61 -6.23 12.36
C ALA A 186 14.91 -7.36 13.37
N ASP A 187 15.89 -7.17 14.27
CA ASP A 187 16.11 -8.04 15.42
C ASP A 187 14.95 -7.98 16.43
N PHE A 188 14.22 -6.87 16.55
CA PHE A 188 12.98 -6.82 17.34
C PHE A 188 11.87 -7.71 16.76
N LEU A 189 11.79 -7.88 15.43
CA LEU A 189 10.89 -8.86 14.80
C LEU A 189 11.31 -10.29 15.12
N SER A 190 12.61 -10.54 15.17
CA SER A 190 13.19 -11.83 15.55
C SER A 190 12.85 -12.18 17.01
N GLU A 191 12.98 -11.21 17.92
CA GLU A 191 12.55 -11.33 19.32
C GLU A 191 11.02 -11.44 19.49
N ALA A 192 10.24 -10.91 18.55
CA ALA A 192 8.78 -11.01 18.54
C ALA A 192 8.29 -12.38 18.05
N ALA A 193 8.95 -12.98 17.05
CA ALA A 193 8.62 -14.32 16.57
C ALA A 193 8.75 -15.37 17.69
N LEU A 194 9.81 -15.26 18.50
CA LEU A 194 10.09 -16.14 19.63
C LEU A 194 9.17 -15.91 20.84
N GLU A 195 8.66 -14.70 21.05
CA GLU A 195 7.77 -14.37 22.18
C GLU A 195 6.51 -15.25 22.17
N GLU A 196 6.24 -15.98 23.26
CA GLU A 196 5.10 -16.90 23.34
C GLU A 196 3.78 -16.19 23.64
N ASN A 197 3.82 -15.20 24.54
CA ASN A 197 2.62 -14.50 24.98
C ASN A 197 2.14 -13.51 23.89
N ALA A 198 0.91 -13.69 23.39
CA ALA A 198 0.38 -12.89 22.28
C ALA A 198 0.30 -11.37 22.57
N TYR A 199 0.05 -10.99 23.83
CA TYR A 199 0.04 -9.58 24.25
C TYR A 199 1.44 -8.97 24.27
N ASN A 200 2.43 -9.69 24.82
CA ASN A 200 3.84 -9.27 24.77
C ASN A 200 4.37 -9.25 23.32
N ARG A 201 3.93 -10.18 22.47
CA ARG A 201 4.29 -10.22 21.05
C ARG A 201 3.71 -9.01 20.31
N MET A 202 2.46 -8.63 20.58
CA MET A 202 1.88 -7.37 20.09
C MET A 202 2.68 -6.15 20.61
N LYS A 203 3.08 -6.12 21.89
CA LYS A 203 4.01 -5.08 22.42
C LYS A 203 5.32 -5.03 21.61
N LYS A 204 5.95 -6.16 21.30
CA LYS A 204 7.19 -6.19 20.49
C LYS A 204 6.99 -5.73 19.04
N VAL A 205 5.89 -6.12 18.38
CA VAL A 205 5.53 -5.63 17.03
C VAL A 205 5.33 -4.11 17.04
N VAL A 206 4.60 -3.57 18.02
CA VAL A 206 4.41 -2.11 18.18
C VAL A 206 5.75 -1.40 18.43
N LYS A 207 6.66 -1.99 19.20
CA LYS A 207 8.00 -1.43 19.46
C LYS A 207 8.87 -1.42 18.21
N TRP A 208 8.89 -2.50 17.43
CA TRP A 208 9.54 -2.52 16.12
C TRP A 208 8.96 -1.45 15.20
N TYR A 209 7.63 -1.35 15.11
CA TYR A 209 6.97 -0.36 14.27
C TYR A 209 7.39 1.08 14.62
N LEU A 210 7.39 1.45 15.91
CA LEU A 210 7.87 2.76 16.37
C LEU A 210 9.36 3.01 16.06
N SER A 211 10.18 1.95 16.05
CA SER A 211 11.62 2.05 15.78
C SER A 211 11.97 2.51 14.36
N GLY A 212 11.04 2.44 13.40
CA GLY A 212 11.26 2.90 12.03
C GLY A 212 11.25 4.43 11.85
N PHE A 213 10.69 5.19 12.79
CA PHE A 213 10.42 6.63 12.57
C PHE A 213 11.55 7.57 13.02
N TYR A 214 12.33 7.21 14.05
CA TYR A 214 13.35 8.13 14.59
C TYR A 214 14.51 8.44 13.61
N LYS A 215 14.69 7.63 12.56
CA LYS A 215 15.64 7.87 11.48
C LYS A 215 15.07 8.92 10.51
N LYS A 216 15.16 10.20 10.89
CA LYS A 216 14.78 11.34 10.03
C LYS A 216 16.00 11.97 9.33
N PRO A 217 15.87 12.41 8.06
CA PRO A 217 16.90 13.21 7.41
C PRO A 217 17.04 14.57 8.10
N LYS A 218 18.14 15.27 7.81
CA LYS A 218 18.37 16.64 8.29
C LYS A 218 17.65 17.64 7.37
N GLY A 219 16.61 18.30 7.89
CA GLY A 219 15.80 19.27 7.14
C GLY A 219 14.62 18.64 6.39
N LEU A 220 13.94 19.43 5.54
CA LEU A 220 12.83 18.95 4.72
C LEU A 220 13.39 18.28 3.46
N LYS A 221 13.52 16.95 3.52
CA LYS A 221 13.89 16.14 2.36
C LYS A 221 12.78 15.14 2.00
N LYS A 222 12.54 15.00 0.70
CA LYS A 222 11.59 14.06 0.09
C LYS A 222 12.39 13.11 -0.83
N PRO A 223 12.25 11.78 -0.72
CA PRO A 223 12.91 10.87 -1.64
C PRO A 223 12.44 11.04 -3.10
N TYR A 224 13.24 10.56 -4.04
CA TYR A 224 12.87 10.50 -5.46
C TYR A 224 11.55 9.71 -5.63
N ASN A 225 10.72 10.13 -6.58
CA ASN A 225 9.54 9.37 -6.96
C ASN A 225 9.98 8.23 -7.89
N PRO A 226 9.81 6.94 -7.54
CA PRO A 226 10.41 5.88 -8.32
C PRO A 226 9.82 5.76 -9.73
N ILE A 227 10.66 5.35 -10.66
CA ILE A 227 10.29 5.11 -12.06
C ILE A 227 9.67 3.71 -12.17
N LEU A 228 8.71 3.52 -13.08
CA LEU A 228 8.08 2.20 -13.30
C LEU A 228 9.14 1.13 -13.62
N GLY A 229 9.14 0.02 -12.87
CA GLY A 229 10.14 -1.04 -13.01
C GLY A 229 11.45 -0.81 -12.26
N GLU A 230 11.60 0.32 -11.57
CA GLU A 230 12.72 0.55 -10.65
C GLU A 230 12.68 -0.48 -9.52
N THR A 231 13.85 -0.98 -9.09
CA THR A 231 13.98 -1.94 -7.99
C THR A 231 14.98 -1.47 -6.93
N PHE A 232 14.81 -1.91 -5.69
CA PHE A 232 15.81 -1.75 -4.63
C PHE A 232 15.95 -3.03 -3.82
N ARG A 233 17.20 -3.38 -3.50
CA ARG A 233 17.55 -4.60 -2.78
C ARG A 233 18.60 -4.31 -1.70
N CYS A 234 18.34 -4.75 -0.48
CA CYS A 234 19.31 -4.67 0.61
C CYS A 234 19.13 -5.83 1.60
N MET A 235 20.11 -6.02 2.48
CA MET A 235 20.00 -6.98 3.59
C MET A 235 20.57 -6.42 4.89
N TRP A 236 20.18 -7.04 6.00
CA TRP A 236 20.81 -6.85 7.32
C TRP A 236 21.26 -8.21 7.85
N ILE A 237 22.47 -8.25 8.39
CA ILE A 237 23.02 -9.45 9.05
C ILE A 237 22.60 -9.41 10.52
N HIS A 238 22.10 -10.53 11.05
CA HIS A 238 21.71 -10.70 12.45
C HIS A 238 22.81 -11.50 13.20
N PRO A 239 23.74 -10.86 13.94
CA PRO A 239 24.89 -11.56 14.51
C PRO A 239 24.51 -12.57 15.60
N ARG A 240 23.40 -12.32 16.32
CA ARG A 240 22.90 -13.16 17.42
C ARG A 240 22.38 -14.52 16.95
N THR A 241 21.73 -14.56 15.78
CA THR A 241 21.08 -15.76 15.21
C THR A 241 21.84 -16.33 14.00
N ASN A 242 22.87 -15.63 13.53
CA ASN A 242 23.58 -15.90 12.29
C ASN A 242 22.61 -16.09 11.11
N SER A 243 21.70 -15.12 10.94
CA SER A 243 20.71 -15.08 9.87
C SER A 243 20.80 -13.76 9.11
N LYS A 244 20.06 -13.66 8.01
CA LYS A 244 20.00 -12.49 7.13
C LYS A 244 18.54 -12.09 6.95
N THR A 245 18.23 -10.82 7.15
CA THR A 245 16.95 -10.23 6.73
C THR A 245 17.14 -9.60 5.37
N PHE A 246 16.50 -10.15 4.34
CA PHE A 246 16.51 -9.61 2.98
C PHE A 246 15.32 -8.69 2.75
N TYR A 247 15.52 -7.60 2.02
CA TYR A 247 14.49 -6.66 1.57
C TYR A 247 14.58 -6.51 0.05
N ILE A 248 13.44 -6.67 -0.62
CA ILE A 248 13.25 -6.54 -2.07
C ILE A 248 12.07 -5.60 -2.31
N ALA A 249 12.23 -4.59 -3.17
CA ALA A 249 11.16 -3.70 -3.58
C ALA A 249 11.17 -3.41 -5.08
N GLU A 250 9.99 -3.14 -5.63
CA GLU A 250 9.78 -2.77 -7.04
C GLU A 250 8.70 -1.68 -7.15
N GLN A 251 8.90 -0.73 -8.06
CA GLN A 251 7.85 0.21 -8.46
C GLN A 251 6.91 -0.44 -9.49
N VAL A 252 5.90 -1.12 -8.98
CA VAL A 252 4.96 -1.94 -9.77
C VAL A 252 3.94 -1.13 -10.58
N SER A 253 3.64 0.11 -10.18
CA SER A 253 2.85 1.05 -10.99
C SER A 253 3.31 2.49 -10.80
N HIS A 254 3.10 3.34 -11.80
CA HIS A 254 3.44 4.77 -11.74
C HIS A 254 2.22 5.70 -11.82
N HIS A 255 1.14 5.25 -12.46
CA HIS A 255 -0.13 5.98 -12.56
C HIS A 255 -1.30 5.00 -12.27
N PRO A 256 -1.72 4.87 -11.00
CA PRO A 256 -1.22 5.58 -9.81
C PRO A 256 0.14 5.02 -9.31
N PRO A 257 0.94 5.78 -8.54
CA PRO A 257 2.26 5.35 -8.10
C PRO A 257 2.18 4.36 -6.94
N ILE A 258 2.47 3.08 -7.22
CA ILE A 258 2.45 1.97 -6.26
C ILE A 258 3.86 1.36 -6.17
N SER A 259 4.40 1.32 -4.96
CA SER A 259 5.64 0.62 -4.61
C SER A 259 5.30 -0.67 -3.86
N ALA A 260 5.72 -1.83 -4.36
CA ALA A 260 5.57 -3.11 -3.66
C ALA A 260 6.89 -3.52 -3.01
N PHE A 261 6.83 -4.19 -1.85
CA PHE A 261 8.00 -4.65 -1.12
C PHE A 261 7.75 -5.98 -0.40
N TYR A 262 8.82 -6.75 -0.23
CA TYR A 262 8.85 -8.01 0.48
C TYR A 262 10.13 -8.12 1.30
N VAL A 263 9.98 -8.59 2.54
CA VAL A 263 11.05 -8.77 3.52
C VAL A 263 10.98 -10.18 4.06
N SER A 264 12.13 -10.86 4.17
CA SER A 264 12.18 -12.23 4.69
C SER A 264 13.40 -12.47 5.55
N ASN A 265 13.17 -13.09 6.70
CA ASN A 265 14.16 -13.84 7.45
C ASN A 265 13.45 -15.12 7.92
N ARG A 266 13.38 -16.14 7.05
CA ARG A 266 12.70 -17.41 7.36
C ARG A 266 13.31 -18.04 8.62
N LYS A 267 14.63 -17.97 8.76
CA LYS A 267 15.39 -18.55 9.88
C LYS A 267 15.02 -17.96 11.24
N ASP A 268 14.84 -16.63 11.32
CA ASP A 268 14.32 -15.96 12.53
C ASP A 268 12.78 -15.97 12.61
N GLY A 269 12.11 -16.62 11.64
CA GLY A 269 10.70 -17.00 11.72
C GLY A 269 9.71 -15.94 11.24
N PHE A 270 10.11 -14.96 10.42
CA PHE A 270 9.21 -13.92 9.91
C PHE A 270 9.38 -13.59 8.42
N CYS A 271 8.28 -13.15 7.81
CA CYS A 271 8.28 -12.41 6.55
C CYS A 271 7.32 -11.22 6.63
N LEU A 272 7.50 -10.22 5.77
CA LEU A 272 6.60 -9.07 5.67
C LEU A 272 6.40 -8.70 4.20
N SER A 273 5.16 -8.62 3.73
CA SER A 273 4.80 -8.16 2.39
C SER A 273 3.94 -6.90 2.45
N GLY A 274 4.09 -5.97 1.52
CA GLY A 274 3.17 -4.83 1.43
C GLY A 274 3.26 -4.08 0.11
N SER A 275 2.29 -3.20 -0.12
CA SER A 275 2.30 -2.25 -1.23
C SER A 275 1.77 -0.90 -0.79
N ILE A 276 2.49 0.16 -1.14
CA ILE A 276 2.16 1.54 -0.77
C ILE A 276 1.84 2.36 -2.03
N LEU A 277 0.63 2.90 -2.05
CA LEU A 277 0.13 3.88 -3.00
C LEU A 277 0.39 5.29 -2.45
N ALA A 278 1.31 6.02 -3.08
CA ALA A 278 1.67 7.37 -2.67
C ALA A 278 0.71 8.43 -3.28
N LYS A 279 -0.11 9.07 -2.45
CA LYS A 279 -1.02 10.15 -2.86
C LYS A 279 -0.53 11.49 -2.32
N SER A 280 -0.51 12.55 -3.12
CA SER A 280 -0.19 13.91 -2.65
C SER A 280 -1.45 14.76 -2.59
N LYS A 281 -1.60 15.60 -1.55
CA LYS A 281 -2.74 16.53 -1.44
C LYS A 281 -2.30 17.90 -0.98
N PHE A 282 -2.66 18.92 -1.74
CA PHE A 282 -2.38 20.31 -1.42
C PHE A 282 -3.53 20.97 -0.64
N TYR A 283 -3.21 21.78 0.36
CA TYR A 283 -4.18 22.46 1.23
C TYR A 283 -3.98 23.99 1.26
N GLY A 284 -3.14 24.56 0.39
CA GLY A 284 -2.77 25.97 0.40
C GLY A 284 -1.43 26.20 1.12
N ASN A 285 -1.42 26.39 2.44
CA ASN A 285 -0.15 26.55 3.17
C ASN A 285 0.48 25.22 3.65
N SER A 286 -0.09 24.09 3.26
CA SER A 286 0.42 22.76 3.60
C SER A 286 0.17 21.72 2.52
N LEU A 287 0.92 20.62 2.61
CA LEU A 287 0.93 19.48 1.69
C LEU A 287 0.97 18.21 2.54
N SER A 288 0.14 17.22 2.21
CA SER A 288 0.27 15.87 2.77
C SER A 288 0.72 14.87 1.70
N ALA A 289 1.73 14.07 2.01
CA ALA A 289 2.05 12.83 1.31
C ALA A 289 1.40 11.68 2.09
N ILE A 290 0.26 11.22 1.58
CA ILE A 290 -0.55 10.14 2.13
C ILE A 290 0.00 8.83 1.59
N LEU A 291 0.35 7.91 2.49
CA LEU A 291 0.82 6.57 2.17
C LEU A 291 -0.36 5.62 2.40
N ASP A 292 -1.01 5.23 1.31
CA ASP A 292 -2.21 4.39 1.32
C ASP A 292 -1.82 2.93 1.04
N GLY A 293 -2.45 1.96 1.71
CA GLY A 293 -2.08 0.55 1.67
C GLY A 293 -1.58 -0.01 3.00
N GLU A 294 -1.29 -1.30 3.00
CA GLU A 294 -1.03 -2.11 4.21
C GLU A 294 0.26 -2.92 4.09
N GLY A 295 0.94 -3.12 5.22
CA GLY A 295 1.98 -4.13 5.40
C GLY A 295 1.45 -5.31 6.20
N ARG A 296 1.75 -6.53 5.77
CA ARG A 296 1.37 -7.79 6.41
C ARG A 296 2.63 -8.50 6.91
N LEU A 297 2.86 -8.46 8.22
CA LEU A 297 3.93 -9.20 8.90
C LEU A 297 3.40 -10.57 9.33
N THR A 298 4.00 -11.65 8.85
CA THR A 298 3.62 -13.03 9.21
C THR A 298 4.72 -13.66 10.07
N PHE A 299 4.36 -14.14 11.28
CA PHE A 299 5.22 -15.02 12.05
C PHE A 299 5.01 -16.48 11.61
N LEU A 300 5.94 -17.01 10.82
CA LEU A 300 5.81 -18.25 10.06
C LEU A 300 5.45 -19.44 10.95
N ASN A 301 6.21 -19.62 12.04
CA ASN A 301 6.04 -20.72 12.99
C ASN A 301 4.72 -20.67 13.76
N ARG A 302 4.04 -19.52 13.77
CA ARG A 302 2.76 -19.30 14.46
C ARG A 302 1.58 -19.25 13.48
N GLY A 303 1.83 -18.99 12.20
CA GLY A 303 0.79 -18.64 11.22
C GLY A 303 -0.08 -17.49 11.71
N GLU A 304 0.56 -16.44 12.24
CA GLU A 304 -0.07 -15.22 12.74
C GLU A 304 0.31 -14.04 11.85
N ASP A 305 -0.70 -13.41 11.26
CA ASP A 305 -0.55 -12.17 10.49
C ASP A 305 -0.80 -10.94 11.37
N TYR A 306 0.04 -9.93 11.21
CA TYR A 306 -0.08 -8.60 11.78
C TYR A 306 -0.19 -7.61 10.62
N VAL A 307 -1.40 -7.12 10.36
CA VAL A 307 -1.69 -6.16 9.29
C VAL A 307 -1.55 -4.74 9.85
N MET A 308 -0.81 -3.86 9.17
CA MET A 308 -0.51 -2.51 9.64
C MET A 308 -0.59 -1.43 8.55
N THR A 309 -1.11 -0.26 8.92
CA THR A 309 -1.18 0.94 8.07
C THR A 309 -0.05 1.93 8.38
N MET A 310 0.19 2.90 7.50
CA MET A 310 1.24 3.93 7.67
C MET A 310 0.66 5.31 8.08
N PRO A 311 1.41 6.15 8.83
CA PRO A 311 1.05 7.56 8.99
C PRO A 311 1.34 8.33 7.69
N TYR A 312 0.68 9.47 7.49
CA TYR A 312 1.00 10.39 6.40
C TYR A 312 2.06 11.40 6.83
N ALA A 313 2.89 11.85 5.90
CA ALA A 313 3.81 12.96 6.11
C ALA A 313 3.12 14.28 5.76
N HIS A 314 3.24 15.30 6.61
CA HIS A 314 2.57 16.58 6.48
C HIS A 314 3.59 17.73 6.53
N CYS A 315 3.74 18.46 5.44
CA CYS A 315 4.58 19.64 5.37
C CYS A 315 3.70 20.89 5.57
N LYS A 316 3.98 21.68 6.61
CA LYS A 316 3.38 23.00 6.86
C LYS A 316 4.30 24.12 6.34
N GLY A 317 3.77 25.34 6.25
CA GLY A 317 4.54 26.57 6.05
C GLY A 317 5.13 26.77 4.65
N ILE A 318 4.53 26.15 3.63
CA ILE A 318 5.11 26.07 2.28
C ILE A 318 4.95 27.39 1.50
N LEU A 319 3.91 28.18 1.80
CA LEU A 319 3.70 29.52 1.23
C LEU A 319 4.10 30.64 2.19
N TYR A 320 3.86 30.47 3.49
CA TYR A 320 4.17 31.45 4.52
C TYR A 320 4.39 30.79 5.89
N GLY A 321 5.38 31.30 6.62
CA GLY A 321 5.87 30.74 7.89
C GLY A 321 7.15 29.93 7.71
N THR A 322 7.54 29.23 8.78
CA THR A 322 8.64 28.23 8.72
C THR A 322 8.10 26.93 8.14
N MET A 323 8.85 26.34 7.22
CA MET A 323 8.48 25.08 6.60
C MET A 323 8.85 23.91 7.51
N THR A 324 7.87 23.10 7.91
CA THR A 324 8.02 22.06 8.95
C THR A 324 7.43 20.73 8.50
N LEU A 325 8.18 19.63 8.68
CA LEU A 325 7.71 18.26 8.43
C LEU A 325 7.19 17.58 9.70
N GLU A 326 5.94 17.15 9.70
CA GLU A 326 5.30 16.40 10.78
C GLU A 326 4.75 15.06 10.26
N LEU A 327 4.63 14.06 11.14
CA LEU A 327 3.88 12.83 10.86
C LEU A 327 2.49 12.96 11.47
N GLY A 328 1.47 12.50 10.74
CA GLY A 328 0.07 12.63 11.14
C GLY A 328 -0.77 11.40 10.84
N GLY A 329 -1.90 11.29 11.55
CA GLY A 329 -2.95 10.31 11.30
C GLY A 329 -2.92 9.10 12.23
N THR A 330 -3.85 8.19 12.02
CA THR A 330 -4.06 7.02 12.88
C THR A 330 -3.56 5.76 12.20
N VAL A 331 -2.54 5.15 12.78
CA VAL A 331 -2.06 3.82 12.44
C VAL A 331 -2.89 2.78 13.20
N ASN A 332 -3.22 1.68 12.52
CA ASN A 332 -3.71 0.46 13.18
C ASN A 332 -2.72 -0.68 12.90
N ILE A 333 -2.55 -1.56 13.88
CA ILE A 333 -1.84 -2.84 13.77
C ILE A 333 -2.79 -3.90 14.32
N THR A 334 -3.16 -4.90 13.53
CA THR A 334 -4.19 -5.89 13.91
C THR A 334 -3.71 -7.31 13.65
N CYS A 335 -3.98 -8.22 14.60
CA CYS A 335 -3.74 -9.65 14.42
C CYS A 335 -5.05 -10.41 14.66
N GLU A 336 -5.75 -10.75 13.59
CA GLU A 336 -7.09 -11.38 13.64
C GLU A 336 -7.06 -12.68 14.43
N LYS A 337 -6.08 -13.55 14.17
CA LYS A 337 -5.92 -14.86 14.83
C LYS A 337 -5.80 -14.80 16.34
N THR A 338 -5.25 -13.71 16.89
CA THR A 338 -5.08 -13.53 18.34
C THR A 338 -6.10 -12.57 18.94
N GLY A 339 -6.88 -11.85 18.13
CA GLY A 339 -7.84 -10.82 18.54
C GLY A 339 -7.20 -9.53 19.08
N TYR A 340 -5.88 -9.44 19.12
CA TYR A 340 -5.16 -8.24 19.58
C TYR A 340 -5.10 -7.18 18.49
N SER A 341 -5.18 -5.91 18.91
CA SER A 341 -4.92 -4.77 18.05
C SER A 341 -4.19 -3.66 18.80
N ALA A 342 -3.44 -2.85 18.07
CA ALA A 342 -2.92 -1.58 18.53
C ALA A 342 -3.43 -0.46 17.61
N THR A 343 -3.82 0.66 18.20
CA THR A 343 -4.12 1.90 17.48
C THR A 343 -3.14 2.96 17.96
N ILE A 344 -2.46 3.69 17.06
CA ILE A 344 -1.48 4.74 17.39
C ILE A 344 -1.83 5.99 16.59
N GLU A 345 -2.14 7.08 17.27
CA GLU A 345 -2.37 8.39 16.67
C GLU A 345 -1.05 9.19 16.66
N PHE A 346 -0.57 9.57 15.48
CA PHE A 346 0.49 10.54 15.28
C PHE A 346 -0.14 11.93 15.22
N LYS A 347 0.23 12.80 16.17
CA LYS A 347 -0.40 14.11 16.33
C LYS A 347 0.40 15.20 15.65
N LEU A 348 -0.30 16.01 14.86
CA LEU A 348 0.23 17.25 14.31
C LEU A 348 0.34 18.31 15.42
N LYS A 349 1.40 19.12 15.41
CA LYS A 349 1.61 20.24 16.34
C LYS A 349 0.42 21.22 16.23
N PRO A 350 -0.35 21.48 17.29
CA PRO A 350 -1.43 22.48 17.27
C PRO A 350 -0.88 23.89 17.01
N PHE A 351 -1.69 24.77 16.42
CA PHE A 351 -1.25 26.15 16.10
C PHE A 351 -0.84 26.97 17.34
N LEU A 352 -1.42 26.67 18.51
CA LEU A 352 -1.06 27.25 19.81
C LEU A 352 -0.29 26.26 20.72
N GLY A 353 0.26 25.20 20.13
CA GLY A 353 1.00 24.16 20.85
C GLY A 353 2.41 24.61 21.22
N ASN A 354 2.84 24.27 22.43
CA ASN A 354 4.23 24.43 22.87
C ASN A 354 5.14 23.38 22.20
N ASN A 355 6.44 23.43 22.46
CA ASN A 355 7.39 22.49 21.87
C ASN A 355 7.15 21.04 22.32
N ASP A 356 6.56 20.83 23.50
CA ASP A 356 6.15 19.51 24.02
C ASP A 356 4.95 18.88 23.27
N SER A 357 4.41 19.57 22.25
CA SER A 357 3.41 19.01 21.32
C SER A 357 4.00 18.56 19.98
N VAL A 358 5.31 18.74 19.77
CA VAL A 358 6.05 18.24 18.59
C VAL A 358 6.17 16.72 18.67
N ASN A 359 5.87 16.01 17.57
CA ASN A 359 6.05 14.55 17.43
C ASN A 359 5.30 13.68 18.44
N GLN A 360 4.30 14.23 19.11
CA GLN A 360 3.52 13.50 20.09
C GLN A 360 2.75 12.35 19.44
N ILE A 361 2.74 11.20 20.12
CA ILE A 361 1.86 10.08 19.81
C ILE A 361 0.95 9.78 21.01
N SER A 362 -0.22 9.20 20.74
CA SER A 362 -0.96 8.45 21.75
C SER A 362 -1.53 7.16 21.17
N GLY A 363 -1.28 6.05 21.84
CA GLY A 363 -1.68 4.72 21.39
C GLY A 363 -2.42 3.90 22.44
N LYS A 364 -3.06 2.82 21.99
CA LYS A 364 -3.78 1.87 22.84
C LYS A 364 -3.59 0.46 22.30
N ILE A 365 -3.17 -0.49 23.14
CA ILE A 365 -3.21 -1.92 22.84
C ILE A 365 -4.50 -2.50 23.43
N LYS A 366 -5.19 -3.33 22.65
CA LYS A 366 -6.52 -3.86 22.93
C LYS A 366 -6.60 -5.36 22.67
N LEU A 367 -7.54 -6.02 23.34
CA LEU A 367 -8.06 -7.33 22.98
C LEU A 367 -9.55 -7.16 22.67
N GLY A 368 -9.93 -7.28 21.39
CA GLY A 368 -11.26 -6.88 20.93
C GLY A 368 -11.58 -5.41 21.28
N LYS A 369 -12.50 -5.20 22.24
CA LYS A 369 -12.90 -3.86 22.72
C LYS A 369 -12.23 -3.43 24.04
N GLU A 370 -11.60 -4.35 24.78
CA GLU A 370 -10.93 -4.06 26.05
C GLU A 370 -9.59 -3.35 25.79
N VAL A 371 -9.32 -2.24 26.47
CA VAL A 371 -8.02 -1.54 26.41
C VAL A 371 -7.12 -2.11 27.51
N LEU A 372 -6.01 -2.74 27.10
CA LEU A 372 -5.06 -3.42 27.98
C LEU A 372 -3.88 -2.52 28.36
N ALA A 373 -3.42 -1.67 27.44
CA ALA A 373 -2.41 -0.67 27.72
C ALA A 373 -2.63 0.62 26.92
N ILE A 374 -2.08 1.71 27.43
CA ILE A 374 -2.02 3.02 26.78
C ILE A 374 -0.54 3.34 26.54
N LEU A 375 -0.23 3.93 25.37
CA LEU A 375 1.10 4.44 25.04
C LEU A 375 1.03 5.96 24.89
N GLU A 376 1.96 6.70 25.48
CA GLU A 376 2.04 8.17 25.40
C GLU A 376 3.50 8.62 25.33
N GLY A 377 3.78 9.70 24.59
CA GLY A 377 5.12 10.24 24.42
C GLY A 377 5.36 10.73 22.99
N HIS A 378 6.59 10.59 22.48
CA HIS A 378 7.03 11.16 21.21
C HIS A 378 7.77 10.12 20.36
N TRP A 379 7.48 10.03 19.06
CA TRP A 379 8.05 8.98 18.21
C TRP A 379 9.56 9.13 17.94
N ASP A 380 10.13 10.33 18.07
CA ASP A 380 11.57 10.59 17.97
C ASP A 380 12.31 10.71 19.32
N SER A 381 11.61 10.53 20.44
CA SER A 381 12.21 10.46 21.77
C SER A 381 11.53 9.39 22.64
N GLU A 382 11.11 9.72 23.86
CA GLU A 382 10.56 8.75 24.81
C GLU A 382 9.07 8.48 24.58
N VAL A 383 8.71 7.21 24.62
CA VAL A 383 7.34 6.69 24.67
C VAL A 383 7.24 5.77 25.88
N THR A 384 6.26 6.03 26.74
CA THR A 384 5.90 5.17 27.87
C THR A 384 4.76 4.24 27.51
N ILE A 385 4.63 3.12 28.23
CA ILE A 385 3.46 2.25 28.21
C ILE A 385 2.92 2.11 29.63
N SER A 386 1.61 2.30 29.79
CA SER A 386 0.90 2.10 31.05
C SER A 386 -0.06 0.92 30.91
N ASP A 387 0.17 -0.14 31.68
CA ASP A 387 -0.65 -1.36 31.64
C ASP A 387 -1.85 -1.23 32.58
N LYS A 388 -3.07 -1.49 32.06
CA LYS A 388 -4.33 -1.28 32.78
C LYS A 388 -4.65 -2.36 33.81
N LYS A 389 -3.89 -3.45 33.87
CA LYS A 389 -4.10 -4.51 34.88
C LYS A 389 -3.19 -4.36 36.09
N THR A 390 -2.06 -3.67 35.94
CA THR A 390 -1.09 -3.46 37.03
C THR A 390 -0.95 -2.00 37.44
N ASP A 391 -1.49 -1.05 36.65
CA ASP A 391 -1.27 0.39 36.75
C ASP A 391 0.23 0.80 36.78
N VAL A 392 1.11 -0.08 36.29
CA VAL A 392 2.54 0.20 36.12
C VAL A 392 2.75 0.95 34.80
N SER A 393 3.49 2.06 34.88
CA SER A 393 4.00 2.81 33.73
C SER A 393 5.51 2.60 33.59
N GLU A 394 5.97 2.26 32.40
CA GLU A 394 7.38 1.99 32.08
C GLU A 394 7.81 2.62 30.75
N ILE A 395 9.11 2.82 30.54
CA ILE A 395 9.65 3.27 29.25
C ILE A 395 9.55 2.13 28.23
N PHE A 396 8.74 2.34 27.21
CA PHE A 396 8.48 1.36 26.17
C PHE A 396 9.49 1.45 25.02
N TRP A 397 9.71 2.68 24.55
CA TRP A 397 10.61 3.02 23.45
C TRP A 397 11.33 4.34 23.74
N ASN A 398 12.64 4.38 23.47
CA ASN A 398 13.46 5.59 23.53
C ASN A 398 14.69 5.38 22.63
N PRO A 399 14.91 6.16 21.55
CA PRO A 399 16.01 6.01 20.60
C PRO A 399 17.32 6.60 21.18
N THR A 400 17.78 6.02 22.29
CA THR A 400 19.04 6.36 22.97
C THR A 400 20.26 6.09 22.08
N SER A 401 21.42 6.60 22.47
CA SER A 401 22.70 6.33 21.80
C SER A 401 22.97 4.82 21.67
N ASP A 402 22.68 4.04 22.71
CA ASP A 402 22.89 2.59 22.72
C ASP A 402 21.95 1.85 21.78
N ILE A 403 20.71 2.34 21.62
CA ILE A 403 19.77 1.81 20.62
C ILE A 403 20.27 2.17 19.21
N LYS A 404 20.75 3.41 19.01
CA LYS A 404 21.32 3.86 17.74
C LYS A 404 22.57 3.07 17.33
N GLN A 405 23.41 2.66 18.29
CA GLN A 405 24.57 1.80 18.06
C GLN A 405 24.21 0.33 17.80
N ARG A 406 23.07 -0.14 18.33
CA ARG A 406 22.57 -1.52 18.14
C ARG A 406 21.80 -1.74 16.84
N ARG A 407 21.63 -0.73 16.00
CA ARG A 407 21.09 -0.90 14.64
C ARG A 407 21.87 -1.98 13.91
N LEU A 408 21.17 -2.84 13.20
CA LEU A 408 21.80 -3.80 12.31
C LEU A 408 22.49 -3.04 11.15
N PRO A 409 23.74 -3.41 10.77
CA PRO A 409 24.38 -2.85 9.60
C PRO A 409 23.61 -3.22 8.33
N ARG A 410 23.34 -2.22 7.49
CA ARG A 410 22.68 -2.39 6.19
C ARG A 410 23.71 -2.66 5.11
N TYR A 411 23.47 -3.67 4.30
CA TYR A 411 24.27 -4.00 3.13
C TYR A 411 23.44 -3.80 1.86
N THR A 412 23.98 -3.11 0.87
CA THR A 412 23.36 -2.90 -0.45
C THR A 412 24.08 -3.73 -1.52
N VAL A 413 23.42 -3.97 -2.64
CA VAL A 413 24.03 -4.67 -3.78
C VAL A 413 25.24 -3.87 -4.26
N LYS A 414 26.37 -4.54 -4.47
CA LYS A 414 27.59 -3.93 -5.00
C LYS A 414 27.30 -3.18 -6.30
N PHE A 415 27.73 -1.93 -6.40
CA PHE A 415 27.34 -1.00 -7.47
C PHE A 415 27.62 -1.52 -8.89
N GLU A 416 28.74 -2.19 -9.11
CA GLU A 416 29.09 -2.77 -10.42
C GLU A 416 28.23 -3.99 -10.82
N GLU A 417 27.54 -4.60 -9.85
CA GLU A 417 26.65 -5.76 -10.01
C GLU A 417 25.16 -5.37 -10.03
N GLN A 418 24.83 -4.07 -9.91
CA GLN A 418 23.45 -3.57 -9.98
C GLN A 418 22.92 -3.53 -11.43
N ASP A 419 21.66 -3.92 -11.62
CA ASP A 419 20.91 -3.70 -12.87
C ASP A 419 20.71 -2.19 -13.13
N ASP A 420 20.53 -1.80 -14.40
CA ASP A 420 20.34 -0.39 -14.80
C ASP A 420 19.11 0.30 -14.20
N PHE A 421 18.15 -0.49 -13.71
CA PHE A 421 16.93 -0.05 -13.02
C PHE A 421 17.00 -0.23 -11.49
N GLU A 422 18.14 -0.61 -10.91
CA GLU A 422 18.32 -0.53 -9.45
C GLU A 422 18.53 0.92 -9.01
N SER A 423 17.85 1.32 -7.92
CA SER A 423 17.70 2.73 -7.53
C SER A 423 19.00 3.54 -7.47
N GLU A 424 20.09 2.97 -6.94
CA GLU A 424 21.34 3.71 -6.77
C GLU A 424 22.02 3.97 -8.12
N LYS A 425 22.12 2.96 -8.99
CA LYS A 425 22.65 3.07 -10.36
C LYS A 425 21.75 3.92 -11.27
N LEU A 426 20.43 3.78 -11.17
CA LEU A 426 19.45 4.54 -11.96
C LEU A 426 19.52 6.05 -11.64
N TRP A 427 19.54 6.40 -10.35
CA TRP A 427 19.54 7.81 -9.90
C TRP A 427 20.95 8.42 -9.76
N GLN A 428 22.02 7.71 -10.14
CA GLN A 428 23.41 8.10 -9.88
C GLN A 428 23.77 9.53 -10.32
N GLN A 429 23.30 9.99 -11.49
CA GLN A 429 23.65 11.29 -12.05
C GLN A 429 22.95 12.42 -11.28
N VAL A 430 21.66 12.23 -10.95
CA VAL A 430 20.87 13.14 -10.10
C VAL A 430 21.49 13.24 -8.70
N THR A 431 21.87 12.09 -8.13
CA THR A 431 22.54 12.01 -6.83
C THR A 431 23.90 12.72 -6.83
N ARG A 432 24.73 12.53 -7.87
CA ARG A 432 26.01 13.25 -8.04
C ARG A 432 25.78 14.77 -8.06
N ALA A 433 24.84 15.24 -8.87
CA ALA A 433 24.56 16.66 -9.02
C ALA A 433 24.04 17.28 -7.70
N ILE A 434 23.12 16.60 -6.99
CA ILE A 434 22.64 17.04 -5.67
C ILE A 434 23.77 17.11 -4.65
N ASN A 435 24.66 16.11 -4.60
CA ASN A 435 25.81 16.09 -3.69
C ASN A 435 26.82 17.20 -4.01
N ASN A 436 27.03 17.50 -5.30
CA ASN A 436 27.80 18.65 -5.78
C ASN A 436 27.10 20.01 -5.56
N LYS A 437 25.84 19.99 -5.10
CA LYS A 437 24.94 21.15 -4.94
C LYS A 437 24.53 21.83 -6.25
N ASP A 438 24.81 21.22 -7.41
CA ASP A 438 24.37 21.73 -8.71
C ASP A 438 22.88 21.41 -8.94
N GLN A 439 22.04 22.41 -8.65
CA GLN A 439 20.59 22.28 -8.84
C GLN A 439 20.18 22.26 -10.32
N THR A 440 21.01 22.78 -11.21
CA THR A 440 20.75 22.86 -12.65
C THR A 440 20.97 21.49 -13.28
N GLU A 441 22.16 20.90 -13.05
CA GLU A 441 22.49 19.53 -13.46
C GLU A 441 21.48 18.54 -12.85
N ALA A 442 21.18 18.64 -11.55
CA ALA A 442 20.21 17.76 -10.90
C ALA A 442 18.81 17.84 -11.52
N THR A 443 18.38 19.03 -11.94
CA THR A 443 17.07 19.21 -12.61
C THR A 443 17.09 18.62 -14.02
N GLN A 444 18.19 18.80 -14.75
CA GLN A 444 18.36 18.27 -16.10
C GLN A 444 18.40 16.74 -16.11
N GLU A 445 19.24 16.11 -15.29
CA GLU A 445 19.36 14.65 -15.21
C GLU A 445 18.04 14.00 -14.77
N LYS A 446 17.35 14.62 -13.80
CA LYS A 446 16.01 14.18 -13.38
C LYS A 446 14.99 14.30 -14.51
N TYR A 447 15.04 15.36 -15.31
CA TYR A 447 14.17 15.53 -16.48
C TYR A 447 14.43 14.48 -17.56
N VAL A 448 15.70 14.11 -17.81
CA VAL A 448 16.07 13.06 -18.78
C VAL A 448 15.44 11.72 -18.39
N LEU A 449 15.58 11.31 -17.12
CA LEU A 449 14.98 10.07 -16.60
C LEU A 449 13.44 10.09 -16.72
N GLU A 450 12.79 11.18 -16.32
CA GLU A 450 11.34 11.31 -16.40
C GLU A 450 10.81 11.33 -17.85
N GLU A 451 11.49 12.00 -18.79
CA GLU A 451 11.03 12.03 -20.18
C GLU A 451 11.26 10.68 -20.88
N ALA A 452 12.35 9.96 -20.55
CA ALA A 452 12.53 8.58 -20.98
C ALA A 452 11.37 7.67 -20.50
N GLN A 453 10.96 7.82 -19.24
CA GLN A 453 9.78 7.12 -18.71
C GLN A 453 8.49 7.51 -19.44
N ARG A 454 8.23 8.80 -19.66
CA ARG A 454 7.05 9.29 -20.40
C ARG A 454 7.03 8.75 -21.84
N LYS A 455 8.19 8.67 -22.50
CA LYS A 455 8.34 8.10 -23.84
C LYS A 455 8.02 6.60 -23.85
N SER A 456 8.64 5.81 -22.96
CA SER A 456 8.34 4.37 -22.81
C SER A 456 6.86 4.09 -22.53
N ALA A 457 6.21 4.91 -21.70
CA ALA A 457 4.78 4.79 -21.42
C ALA A 457 3.90 5.09 -22.65
N LYS A 458 4.25 6.10 -23.46
CA LYS A 458 3.57 6.39 -24.74
C LYS A 458 3.74 5.25 -25.73
N GLU A 459 4.95 4.71 -25.87
CA GLU A 459 5.27 3.60 -26.79
C GLU A 459 4.51 2.32 -26.44
N ARG A 460 4.50 1.92 -25.16
CA ARG A 460 3.70 0.77 -24.70
C ARG A 460 2.21 0.97 -24.95
N LYS A 461 1.66 2.17 -24.67
CA LYS A 461 0.25 2.50 -24.96
C LYS A 461 -0.07 2.41 -26.46
N LEU A 462 0.83 2.86 -27.34
CA LEU A 462 0.65 2.79 -28.80
C LEU A 462 0.61 1.35 -29.32
N LYS A 463 1.36 0.44 -28.69
CA LYS A 463 1.40 -0.98 -29.05
C LYS A 463 0.32 -1.83 -28.37
N GLY A 464 -0.35 -1.31 -27.34
CA GLY A 464 -1.25 -2.09 -26.47
C GLY A 464 -0.51 -3.04 -25.52
N GLU A 465 0.76 -2.76 -25.20
CA GLU A 465 1.58 -3.57 -24.28
C GLU A 465 1.34 -3.12 -22.83
N GLU A 466 0.95 -4.05 -21.95
CA GLU A 466 0.89 -3.82 -20.50
C GLU A 466 2.28 -4.00 -19.84
N TRP A 467 2.50 -3.35 -18.70
CA TRP A 467 3.74 -3.53 -17.95
C TRP A 467 3.71 -4.84 -17.17
N THR A 468 4.69 -5.71 -17.39
CA THR A 468 4.91 -6.90 -16.55
C THR A 468 6.05 -6.60 -15.58
N CYS A 469 5.76 -6.62 -14.28
CA CYS A 469 6.75 -6.40 -13.23
C CYS A 469 7.77 -7.55 -13.18
N LYS A 470 8.99 -7.29 -12.73
CA LYS A 470 10.08 -8.29 -12.66
C LYS A 470 9.85 -9.26 -11.50
N LEU A 471 9.63 -8.74 -10.29
CA LEU A 471 9.71 -9.46 -9.02
C LEU A 471 8.36 -9.65 -8.31
N PHE A 472 7.33 -8.89 -8.68
CA PHE A 472 5.99 -8.96 -8.09
C PHE A 472 4.91 -9.28 -9.15
N ASP A 473 3.85 -9.96 -8.73
CA ASP A 473 2.61 -10.14 -9.50
C ASP A 473 1.43 -9.58 -8.69
N GLN A 474 0.39 -9.10 -9.37
CA GLN A 474 -0.85 -8.65 -8.73
C GLN A 474 -1.88 -9.78 -8.69
N ASP A 475 -2.47 -10.04 -7.52
CA ASP A 475 -3.59 -10.98 -7.42
C ASP A 475 -4.84 -10.39 -8.11
N SER A 476 -5.40 -11.14 -9.04
CA SER A 476 -6.55 -10.72 -9.86
C SER A 476 -7.88 -10.57 -9.11
N VAL A 477 -7.97 -11.06 -7.87
CA VAL A 477 -9.18 -11.07 -7.03
C VAL A 477 -9.08 -10.04 -5.91
N THR A 478 -7.97 -9.99 -5.20
CA THR A 478 -7.76 -9.05 -4.07
C THR A 478 -7.16 -7.71 -4.53
N GLY A 479 -6.43 -7.70 -5.64
CA GLY A 479 -5.63 -6.55 -6.08
C GLY A 479 -4.34 -6.34 -5.27
N GLU A 480 -4.02 -7.21 -4.30
CA GLU A 480 -2.76 -7.17 -3.55
C GLU A 480 -1.56 -7.52 -4.46
N TRP A 481 -0.39 -6.96 -4.16
CA TRP A 481 0.86 -7.30 -4.85
C TRP A 481 1.65 -8.32 -4.04
N HIS A 482 1.96 -9.46 -4.67
CA HIS A 482 2.73 -10.54 -4.06
C HIS A 482 4.09 -10.70 -4.72
N TYR A 483 5.11 -10.94 -3.91
CA TYR A 483 6.45 -11.27 -4.39
C TYR A 483 6.45 -12.68 -4.97
N LYS A 484 6.88 -12.82 -6.23
CA LYS A 484 6.77 -14.06 -7.03
C LYS A 484 7.46 -15.28 -6.43
N TYR A 485 8.46 -15.05 -5.60
CA TYR A 485 9.34 -16.08 -5.04
C TYR A 485 9.19 -16.18 -3.50
N ALA A 486 8.06 -15.73 -2.95
CA ALA A 486 7.81 -15.80 -1.51
C ALA A 486 7.72 -17.26 -1.02
N ASP A 487 8.64 -17.65 -0.15
CA ASP A 487 8.56 -18.88 0.64
C ASP A 487 8.13 -18.53 2.07
N THR A 488 6.86 -18.80 2.38
CA THR A 488 6.23 -18.54 3.68
C THR A 488 6.19 -19.77 4.58
N ARG A 489 6.89 -20.85 4.22
CA ARG A 489 6.99 -22.04 5.08
C ARG A 489 7.85 -21.73 6.31
N PRO A 490 7.49 -22.22 7.51
CA PRO A 490 8.38 -22.31 8.66
C PRO A 490 9.78 -22.80 8.30
N TRP A 491 10.81 -22.31 8.98
CA TRP A 491 12.17 -22.85 8.81
C TRP A 491 12.26 -24.26 9.38
N ASP A 492 12.79 -25.19 8.60
CA ASP A 492 13.08 -26.56 9.04
C ASP A 492 14.57 -26.68 9.44
N PRO A 493 14.91 -26.77 10.74
CA PRO A 493 16.31 -26.87 11.19
C PRO A 493 17.02 -28.17 10.74
N LEU A 494 16.27 -29.18 10.30
CA LEU A 494 16.82 -30.45 9.81
C LEU A 494 17.11 -30.38 8.31
N ASN A 495 16.37 -29.58 7.54
CA ASN A 495 16.49 -29.54 6.08
C ASN A 495 16.98 -28.21 5.52
N ASP A 496 16.46 -27.06 5.97
CA ASP A 496 16.87 -25.74 5.50
C ASP A 496 18.28 -25.40 6.04
N MET A 497 19.24 -25.16 5.16
CA MET A 497 20.64 -24.90 5.52
C MET A 497 20.95 -23.41 5.63
N ILE A 498 20.61 -22.65 4.58
CA ILE A 498 20.91 -21.22 4.46
C ILE A 498 19.92 -20.55 3.51
N GLN A 499 19.40 -19.39 3.93
CA GLN A 499 18.65 -18.48 3.07
C GLN A 499 19.63 -17.49 2.44
N PHE A 500 19.56 -17.34 1.12
CA PHE A 500 20.39 -16.44 0.34
C PHE A 500 19.55 -15.70 -0.69
N GLU A 501 20.11 -14.65 -1.29
CA GLU A 501 19.45 -13.88 -2.34
C GLU A 501 20.31 -13.88 -3.59
N LYS A 502 19.65 -13.95 -4.75
CA LYS A 502 20.30 -13.84 -6.04
C LYS A 502 19.39 -13.16 -7.06
N ASP A 503 19.87 -12.08 -7.68
CA ASP A 503 19.26 -11.41 -8.83
C ASP A 503 17.78 -10.96 -8.61
N GLY A 504 17.42 -10.61 -7.36
CA GLY A 504 16.05 -10.27 -6.93
C GLY A 504 15.27 -11.45 -6.34
N THR A 505 15.87 -12.65 -6.30
CA THR A 505 15.22 -13.92 -5.91
C THR A 505 15.77 -14.42 -4.57
N ILE A 506 14.95 -14.42 -3.52
CA ILE A 506 15.27 -15.03 -2.23
C ILE A 506 15.05 -16.54 -2.33
N GLN A 507 16.06 -17.33 -1.96
CA GLN A 507 16.07 -18.80 -2.06
C GLN A 507 16.61 -19.44 -0.79
N THR A 508 16.28 -20.72 -0.56
CA THR A 508 16.83 -21.50 0.56
C THR A 508 17.53 -22.75 0.02
N LYS A 509 18.81 -22.96 0.37
CA LYS A 509 19.50 -24.23 0.10
C LYS A 509 19.03 -25.25 1.14
N VAL A 510 18.58 -26.42 0.67
CA VAL A 510 18.11 -27.53 1.51
C VAL A 510 19.08 -28.71 1.45
N ARG A 511 19.16 -29.52 2.52
CA ARG A 511 19.97 -30.75 2.58
C ARG A 511 19.40 -31.83 1.65
N HIS A 512 18.10 -32.07 1.78
CA HIS A 512 17.35 -33.03 0.99
C HIS A 512 16.31 -32.29 0.15
N ARG A 513 16.26 -32.59 -1.15
CA ARG A 513 15.22 -32.07 -2.04
C ARG A 513 13.90 -32.72 -1.67
N THR A 514 13.13 -32.09 -0.79
CA THR A 514 11.75 -32.50 -0.50
C THR A 514 10.95 -32.44 -1.81
N PRO A 515 10.23 -33.49 -2.21
CA PRO A 515 9.40 -33.42 -3.41
C PRO A 515 8.31 -32.38 -3.22
N MET A 516 8.39 -31.28 -3.98
CA MET A 516 7.35 -30.25 -4.00
C MET A 516 6.04 -30.87 -4.47
N VAL A 517 5.02 -30.86 -3.60
CA VAL A 517 3.64 -31.16 -4.00
C VAL A 517 3.14 -29.99 -4.85
N SER A 518 3.39 -30.06 -6.16
CA SER A 518 2.83 -29.09 -7.09
C SER A 518 1.31 -29.26 -7.14
N VAL A 519 0.56 -28.21 -6.75
CA VAL A 519 -0.89 -28.18 -6.98
C VAL A 519 -1.11 -28.23 -8.50
N PRO A 520 -1.90 -29.18 -9.04
CA PRO A 520 -2.05 -29.31 -10.49
C PRO A 520 -2.68 -28.06 -11.10
N LYS A 521 -1.90 -27.31 -11.89
CA LYS A 521 -2.46 -26.25 -12.76
C LYS A 521 -3.47 -26.90 -13.71
N ILE A 522 -4.76 -26.60 -13.53
CA ILE A 522 -5.85 -27.14 -14.37
C ILE A 522 -5.66 -26.63 -15.80
N LYS A 523 -4.98 -27.41 -16.64
CA LYS A 523 -4.89 -27.17 -18.08
C LYS A 523 -6.26 -27.42 -18.71
N ARG A 524 -7.06 -26.36 -18.85
CA ARG A 524 -8.23 -26.36 -19.75
C ARG A 524 -7.73 -26.56 -21.19
N LYS A 525 -7.89 -27.78 -21.74
CA LYS A 525 -7.74 -28.01 -23.18
C LYS A 525 -8.88 -27.29 -23.92
N PRO A 526 -8.61 -26.61 -25.05
CA PRO A 526 -9.68 -26.07 -25.89
C PRO A 526 -10.42 -27.23 -26.57
N ALA A 527 -11.76 -27.15 -26.62
CA ALA A 527 -12.59 -28.15 -27.27
C ALA A 527 -12.58 -27.93 -28.80
N SER A 528 -12.03 -28.90 -29.55
CA SER A 528 -12.16 -28.91 -31.01
C SER A 528 -13.56 -29.37 -31.42
N GLN A 529 -14.21 -28.58 -32.26
CA GLN A 529 -15.49 -28.96 -32.86
C GLN A 529 -15.29 -30.15 -33.81
N LYS A 530 -16.13 -31.19 -33.70
CA LYS A 530 -16.40 -32.12 -34.80
C LYS A 530 -17.90 -32.27 -34.98
N LYS A 531 -18.36 -32.02 -36.21
CA LYS A 531 -19.70 -32.39 -36.69
C LYS A 531 -19.77 -33.91 -36.84
N GLY A 532 -20.95 -34.48 -36.58
CA GLY A 532 -21.29 -35.87 -36.86
C GLY A 532 -22.81 -36.01 -36.87
N GLU A 533 -23.35 -36.62 -37.90
CA GLU A 533 -24.80 -36.61 -38.20
C GLU A 533 -25.57 -37.72 -37.48
N CYS A 534 -26.90 -37.55 -37.39
CA CYS A 534 -27.79 -38.54 -36.80
C CYS A 534 -28.02 -39.75 -37.72
N SER A 535 -28.16 -40.93 -37.14
CA SER A 535 -29.11 -41.95 -37.64
C SER A 535 -29.53 -42.91 -36.51
N PHE A 536 -30.77 -43.39 -36.60
CA PHE A 536 -31.52 -44.15 -35.61
C PHE A 536 -31.76 -45.58 -36.14
N SER A 537 -31.75 -46.62 -35.31
CA SER A 537 -32.47 -47.91 -35.52
C SER A 537 -32.37 -48.83 -34.28
N SER A 538 -33.50 -49.45 -33.93
CA SER A 538 -33.69 -50.48 -32.86
C SER A 538 -34.12 -51.82 -33.54
N PRO A 539 -34.65 -52.89 -32.89
CA PRO A 539 -34.81 -53.22 -31.45
C PRO A 539 -34.53 -54.72 -31.04
N GLU A 540 -34.54 -55.01 -29.71
CA GLU A 540 -35.18 -56.15 -28.97
C GLU A 540 -35.10 -57.66 -29.38
N PRO A 541 -35.45 -58.65 -28.50
CA PRO A 541 -35.44 -58.72 -27.01
C PRO A 541 -34.99 -60.10 -26.42
N ASP A 542 -35.23 -60.30 -25.09
CA ASP A 542 -35.55 -61.58 -24.39
C ASP A 542 -34.42 -62.63 -24.10
N ASN A 543 -34.38 -63.34 -22.94
CA ASN A 543 -35.18 -63.28 -21.69
C ASN A 543 -34.50 -64.00 -20.49
N GLN A 544 -35.11 -63.93 -19.28
CA GLN A 544 -34.85 -64.66 -18.01
C GLN A 544 -33.64 -64.20 -17.16
N ASP A 545 -33.81 -63.54 -16.00
CA ASP A 545 -34.37 -64.00 -14.69
C ASP A 545 -33.29 -64.63 -13.78
N SER A 546 -33.15 -64.33 -12.48
CA SER A 546 -33.77 -63.34 -11.57
C SER A 546 -32.91 -63.32 -10.26
N SER A 547 -33.06 -62.53 -9.18
CA SER A 547 -34.04 -61.52 -8.73
C SER A 547 -33.40 -60.65 -7.60
N GLY A 548 -34.06 -59.56 -7.16
CA GLY A 548 -33.72 -58.75 -5.96
C GLY A 548 -32.81 -57.53 -6.23
N SER A 549 -33.17 -56.29 -5.87
CA SER A 549 -34.30 -55.79 -5.07
C SER A 549 -34.70 -54.35 -5.45
N GLU A 550 -36.00 -54.03 -5.30
CA GLU A 550 -36.59 -52.75 -5.73
C GLU A 550 -36.41 -51.63 -4.69
N ALA A 551 -35.65 -50.55 -5.00
CA ALA A 551 -35.64 -49.34 -4.16
C ALA A 551 -35.14 -48.01 -4.80
N GLN A 552 -35.10 -47.81 -6.13
CA GLN A 552 -34.52 -46.57 -6.71
C GLN A 552 -35.31 -45.79 -7.78
N LEU A 553 -36.47 -46.25 -8.25
CA LEU A 553 -37.16 -45.64 -9.41
C LEU A 553 -38.10 -44.44 -9.13
N LEU A 554 -38.11 -43.90 -7.90
CA LEU A 554 -38.94 -42.73 -7.51
C LEU A 554 -38.15 -41.41 -7.32
N LYS A 555 -36.82 -41.41 -7.43
CA LYS A 555 -35.98 -40.22 -7.20
C LYS A 555 -35.63 -39.39 -8.46
N HIS A 556 -35.88 -39.88 -9.67
CA HIS A 556 -35.47 -39.14 -10.87
C HIS A 556 -36.50 -38.08 -11.33
N ASN A 557 -37.80 -38.36 -11.23
CA ASN A 557 -38.86 -37.44 -11.66
C ASN A 557 -39.12 -36.27 -10.69
N THR A 558 -38.72 -36.38 -9.42
CA THR A 558 -38.78 -35.27 -8.45
C THR A 558 -37.70 -34.21 -8.70
N ARG A 559 -36.56 -34.55 -9.32
CA ARG A 559 -35.44 -33.62 -9.52
C ARG A 559 -35.64 -32.61 -10.65
N ILE A 560 -36.47 -32.93 -11.64
CA ILE A 560 -36.83 -32.01 -12.74
C ILE A 560 -37.92 -31.03 -12.28
N ARG A 561 -38.93 -31.49 -11.52
CA ARG A 561 -39.94 -30.60 -10.91
C ARG A 561 -39.33 -29.59 -9.93
N LYS A 562 -38.30 -29.98 -9.17
CA LYS A 562 -37.66 -29.10 -8.19
C LYS A 562 -36.88 -27.93 -8.81
N LYS A 563 -36.25 -28.12 -9.98
CA LYS A 563 -35.58 -27.02 -10.72
C LYS A 563 -36.54 -25.97 -11.30
N GLY A 564 -37.80 -26.34 -11.57
CA GLY A 564 -38.84 -25.38 -11.96
C GLY A 564 -39.36 -24.55 -10.78
N ALA A 565 -39.45 -25.15 -9.59
CA ALA A 565 -39.83 -24.47 -8.36
C ALA A 565 -38.78 -23.43 -7.92
N ASP A 566 -37.49 -23.82 -7.88
CA ASP A 566 -36.37 -22.91 -7.57
C ASP A 566 -36.38 -21.64 -8.46
N LEU A 567 -36.67 -21.80 -9.76
CA LEU A 567 -36.69 -20.66 -10.70
C LEU A 567 -37.89 -19.72 -10.44
N GLY A 568 -39.05 -20.28 -10.09
CA GLY A 568 -40.24 -19.50 -9.73
C GLY A 568 -40.08 -18.75 -8.40
N GLU A 569 -39.47 -19.38 -7.39
CA GLU A 569 -39.12 -18.72 -6.13
C GLU A 569 -38.10 -17.59 -6.36
N LEU A 570 -37.08 -17.82 -7.19
CA LEU A 570 -36.11 -16.78 -7.56
C LEU A 570 -36.76 -15.60 -8.30
N GLN A 571 -37.69 -15.88 -9.22
CA GLN A 571 -38.39 -14.85 -9.98
C GLN A 571 -39.37 -14.05 -9.11
N SER A 572 -40.08 -14.71 -8.19
CA SER A 572 -40.92 -14.06 -7.17
C SER A 572 -40.09 -13.18 -6.22
N ALA A 573 -38.90 -13.63 -5.81
CA ALA A 573 -37.97 -12.83 -5.02
C ALA A 573 -37.48 -11.59 -5.79
N ILE A 574 -37.18 -11.71 -7.09
CA ILE A 574 -36.81 -10.59 -7.96
C ILE A 574 -37.96 -9.58 -8.12
N GLU A 575 -39.20 -10.05 -8.24
CA GLU A 575 -40.39 -9.18 -8.30
C GLU A 575 -40.64 -8.47 -6.97
N SER A 576 -40.50 -9.16 -5.83
CA SER A 576 -40.59 -8.55 -4.49
C SER A 576 -39.48 -7.50 -4.23
N ILE A 577 -38.26 -7.73 -4.73
CA ILE A 577 -37.17 -6.75 -4.69
C ILE A 577 -37.48 -5.53 -5.57
N LYS A 578 -38.10 -5.70 -6.74
CA LYS A 578 -38.54 -4.58 -7.58
C LYS A 578 -39.67 -3.78 -6.95
N GLU A 579 -40.63 -4.45 -6.32
CA GLU A 579 -41.74 -3.81 -5.63
C GLU A 579 -41.23 -2.97 -4.44
N THR A 580 -40.35 -3.53 -3.62
CA THR A 580 -39.70 -2.79 -2.52
C THR A 580 -38.79 -1.66 -3.01
N GLN A 581 -38.13 -1.78 -4.17
CA GLN A 581 -37.41 -0.66 -4.79
C GLN A 581 -38.35 0.48 -5.24
N GLU A 582 -39.52 0.18 -5.81
CA GLU A 582 -40.51 1.20 -6.16
C GLU A 582 -41.23 1.78 -4.93
N ASP A 583 -41.40 1.02 -3.85
CA ASP A 583 -41.84 1.54 -2.54
C ASP A 583 -40.80 2.53 -1.98
N ILE A 584 -39.52 2.13 -1.88
CA ILE A 584 -38.43 3.00 -1.43
C ILE A 584 -38.34 4.27 -2.29
N LYS A 585 -38.53 4.16 -3.60
CA LYS A 585 -38.53 5.30 -4.53
C LYS A 585 -39.75 6.21 -4.34
N ARG A 586 -40.93 5.66 -4.01
CA ARG A 586 -42.11 6.42 -3.59
C ARG A 586 -41.90 7.11 -2.25
N ASP A 587 -41.28 6.44 -1.28
CA ASP A 587 -40.95 7.01 0.03
C ASP A 587 -39.87 8.09 -0.07
N ILE A 588 -38.86 7.93 -0.93
CA ILE A 588 -37.88 8.97 -1.25
C ILE A 588 -38.55 10.16 -1.93
N MET A 589 -39.52 9.96 -2.83
CA MET A 589 -40.32 11.06 -3.39
C MET A 589 -41.20 11.73 -2.33
N ALA A 590 -41.82 10.97 -1.42
CA ALA A 590 -42.61 11.51 -0.32
C ALA A 590 -41.75 12.30 0.68
N LEU A 591 -40.54 11.81 0.98
CA LEU A 591 -39.52 12.51 1.77
C LEU A 591 -39.04 13.76 1.06
N ARG A 592 -38.73 13.71 -0.24
CA ARG A 592 -38.33 14.87 -1.03
C ARG A 592 -39.42 15.93 -1.08
N ASN A 593 -40.69 15.53 -1.17
CA ASN A 593 -41.84 16.43 -1.10
C ASN A 593 -42.05 17.00 0.32
N ARG A 594 -41.80 16.22 1.38
CA ARG A 594 -41.82 16.69 2.79
C ARG A 594 -40.66 17.61 3.13
N VAL A 595 -39.51 17.44 2.50
CA VAL A 595 -38.34 18.33 2.61
C VAL A 595 -38.59 19.61 1.81
N ALA A 596 -39.23 19.52 0.64
CA ALA A 596 -39.68 20.69 -0.12
C ALA A 596 -40.78 21.50 0.61
N SER A 597 -41.59 20.86 1.48
CA SER A 597 -42.57 21.54 2.33
C SER A 597 -42.01 22.09 3.65
N ASN A 598 -40.73 21.85 3.97
CA ASN A 598 -40.07 22.29 5.20
C ASN A 598 -38.79 23.09 4.88
N SER A 599 -38.96 24.31 4.36
CA SER A 599 -37.87 25.27 4.23
C SER A 599 -37.53 25.94 5.59
N PRO A 600 -36.24 26.00 5.99
CA PRO A 600 -35.81 26.74 7.17
C PRO A 600 -35.79 28.27 6.91
N PRO A 601 -35.83 29.12 7.96
CA PRO A 601 -35.77 30.57 7.79
C PRO A 601 -34.40 31.04 7.31
N ALA A 602 -34.38 31.97 6.37
CA ALA A 602 -33.17 32.56 5.81
C ALA A 602 -32.88 33.94 6.41
N ASP A 603 -32.00 33.98 7.41
CA ASP A 603 -31.40 35.23 7.91
C ASP A 603 -29.93 35.31 7.44
N TYR A 604 -29.68 36.06 6.36
CA TYR A 604 -28.32 36.33 5.86
C TYR A 604 -28.14 37.80 5.46
N HIS A 605 -28.25 38.72 6.42
CA HIS A 605 -27.60 40.03 6.33
C HIS A 605 -26.45 40.17 7.34
N PHE A 606 -25.26 39.90 6.80
CA PHE A 606 -24.00 40.64 7.00
C PHE A 606 -23.75 41.37 8.33
N LEU A 607 -22.65 40.99 9.01
CA LEU A 607 -21.98 41.68 10.14
C LEU A 607 -22.49 43.10 10.44
N GLN A 608 -23.28 43.27 11.52
CA GLN A 608 -23.65 44.62 11.97
C GLN A 608 -22.39 45.41 12.41
N PHE A 609 -22.48 46.75 12.43
CA PHE A 609 -21.40 47.65 12.86
C PHE A 609 -20.72 47.21 14.18
N LYS A 610 -21.50 46.69 15.14
CA LYS A 610 -20.99 46.14 16.42
C LYS A 610 -19.98 45.00 16.25
N HIS A 611 -20.10 44.17 15.22
CA HIS A 611 -19.16 43.08 14.94
C HIS A 611 -17.86 43.62 14.34
N TYR A 612 -17.92 44.65 13.51
CA TYR A 612 -16.72 45.34 13.03
C TYR A 612 -15.98 46.04 14.17
N VAL A 613 -16.70 46.69 15.09
CA VAL A 613 -16.12 47.24 16.33
C VAL A 613 -15.49 46.14 17.19
N PHE A 614 -16.15 44.99 17.35
CA PHE A 614 -15.60 43.85 18.11
C PHE A 614 -14.33 43.27 17.47
N ILE A 615 -14.33 43.05 16.15
CA ILE A 615 -13.15 42.57 15.40
C ILE A 615 -12.01 43.59 15.49
N PHE A 616 -12.30 44.89 15.34
CA PHE A 616 -11.31 45.96 15.49
C PHE A 616 -10.72 45.98 16.91
N LEU A 617 -11.55 45.81 17.94
CA LEU A 617 -11.11 45.79 19.34
C LEU A 617 -10.29 44.54 19.68
N MET A 618 -10.60 43.39 19.07
CA MET A 618 -9.77 42.17 19.14
C MET A 618 -8.41 42.35 18.45
N VAL A 619 -8.35 43.00 17.28
CA VAL A 619 -7.09 43.32 16.59
C VAL A 619 -6.27 44.35 17.38
N LEU A 620 -6.91 45.37 17.97
CA LEU A 620 -6.25 46.34 18.83
C LEU A 620 -5.68 45.67 20.09
N LEU A 621 -6.45 44.78 20.73
CA LEU A 621 -5.99 43.98 21.87
C LEU A 621 -4.79 43.10 21.47
N GLN A 622 -4.83 42.44 20.30
CA GLN A 622 -3.72 41.64 19.80
C GLN A 622 -2.46 42.49 19.54
N LEU A 623 -2.60 43.72 19.05
CA LEU A 623 -1.48 44.64 18.87
C LEU A 623 -0.90 45.12 20.21
N ILE A 624 -1.75 45.37 21.20
CA ILE A 624 -1.33 45.75 22.57
C ILE A 624 -0.61 44.58 23.26
N VAL A 625 -1.13 43.35 23.14
CA VAL A 625 -0.47 42.13 23.63
C VAL A 625 0.88 41.93 22.93
N ASN A 626 0.94 42.04 21.60
CA ASN A 626 2.19 41.93 20.83
C ASN A 626 3.17 43.10 21.06
N PHE A 627 2.76 44.17 21.75
CA PHE A 627 3.64 45.28 22.17
C PHE A 627 4.10 45.13 23.62
N LEU A 628 3.26 44.59 24.51
CA LEU A 628 3.58 44.35 25.92
C LEU A 628 4.43 43.09 26.15
N PHE A 629 4.35 42.10 25.25
CA PHE A 629 5.08 40.84 25.32
C PHE A 629 6.16 40.73 24.22
N LYS A 630 6.88 41.84 23.97
CA LYS A 630 7.96 41.92 22.97
C LYS A 630 9.28 42.37 23.58
#